data_AF-A0A4R5VMX9-F1
#
_entry.id   AF-A0A4R5VMX9-F1
#
_cell.length_a   1.000
_cell.length_b   1.000
_cell.length_c   1.000
_cell.angle_alpha   90.00
_cell.angle_beta   90.00
_cell.angle_gamma   90.00
#
_symmetry.space_group_name_H-M   'P 1'
#
loop_
_entity.id
_entity.type
_entity.pdbx_description
1 polymer ?
#
loop_
_entity_poly.entity_id
_entity_poly.type
_entity_poly.pdbx_seq_one_letter_code
_entity_poly.pdbx_strand_id
1 'polypeptide(L)'
;MYYKFGLELTSRAPNRKRLIKKTSAELLVVLALGSMGLAGCAGGSGGGSGGAGASSASTNAGTSSSGGANVASTNPPVVVTKVEFAQTHVIPPSGISWPTTIGSVPLILAGQRSTLALIQFGQTDIKNPVLEVWSNQALVKSIPLNPPTQLPATEGGDAAYGANIWSATIPANLVTPGMSVNVSSDNYSRATATAVSVGANTELNMQILPFVLFGATNANTGLDLNSERVMKMTDQQKQQISAGWPGSITVVNHPLGQFVSPFFVMPPQSGNPGIPAYVATSKSDIKDTGRMVSAVNDITYAIHQSSGDMSLNRVTYASIIAVDNTSSAVNKLSWIGNGVSIVGSGSSTGGDTYGFLLHESGHAMSLHHSRTEYNDTTGHHFPYIQGSLFGSAWGYNSSVSVQRYHL
;
A
#
# COMPACT_ATOMS: atom_id res chain seq x y z
N MET A 1 -0.19 2.02 -11.02
CA MET A 1 0.58 0.77 -11.15
C MET A 1 0.27 0.16 -12.51
N TYR A 2 1.07 0.44 -13.53
CA TYR A 2 0.87 -0.15 -14.87
C TYR A 2 1.63 -1.47 -14.95
N TYR A 3 0.88 -2.58 -15.03
CA TYR A 3 1.41 -3.81 -15.60
C TYR A 3 1.01 -3.83 -17.07
N LYS A 4 2.00 -3.79 -17.97
CA LYS A 4 1.81 -4.13 -19.37
C LYS A 4 1.69 -5.64 -19.48
N PHE A 5 0.49 -6.17 -19.23
CA PHE A 5 0.16 -7.52 -19.67
C PHE A 5 0.04 -7.49 -21.20
N GLY A 6 1.01 -8.09 -21.88
CA GLY A 6 0.95 -8.35 -23.32
C GLY A 6 -0.15 -9.37 -23.61
N LEU A 7 -1.39 -8.92 -23.69
CA LEU A 7 -2.47 -9.63 -24.37
C LEU A 7 -2.46 -9.13 -25.82
N GLU A 8 -1.91 -9.93 -26.73
CA GLU A 8 -2.13 -9.75 -28.17
C GLU A 8 -3.62 -9.96 -28.47
N LEU A 9 -4.39 -8.88 -28.39
CA LEU A 9 -5.76 -8.83 -28.88
C LEU A 9 -5.72 -8.49 -30.37
N THR A 10 -5.62 -9.52 -31.22
CA THR A 10 -5.95 -9.39 -32.64
C THR A 10 -7.47 -9.24 -32.77
N SER A 11 -7.96 -7.99 -32.70
CA SER A 11 -9.34 -7.68 -33.07
C SER A 11 -9.36 -6.74 -34.28
N ARG A 12 -9.76 -7.30 -35.43
CA ARG A 12 -10.22 -6.52 -36.59
C ARG A 12 -11.54 -5.85 -36.19
N ALA A 13 -11.56 -4.51 -36.15
CA ALA A 13 -12.80 -3.74 -36.05
C ALA A 13 -12.99 -2.93 -37.35
N PRO A 14 -14.19 -2.94 -37.98
CA PRO A 14 -14.52 -2.01 -39.04
C PRO A 14 -15.07 -0.69 -38.47
N ASN A 15 -14.67 0.39 -39.13
CA ASN A 15 -15.11 1.78 -39.00
C ASN A 15 -16.59 1.97 -38.66
N ARG A 16 -16.90 2.73 -37.60
CA ARG A 16 -18.12 3.57 -37.56
C ARG A 16 -17.82 4.96 -37.00
N LYS A 17 -18.29 5.94 -37.79
CA LYS A 17 -18.11 7.39 -37.61
C LYS A 17 -18.88 7.91 -36.41
N ARG A 18 -18.25 8.87 -35.72
CA ARG A 18 -18.81 9.75 -34.68
C ARG A 18 -20.07 10.46 -35.16
N LEU A 19 -21.04 10.61 -34.25
CA LEU A 19 -21.96 11.75 -34.25
C LEU A 19 -21.99 12.34 -32.84
N ILE A 20 -21.47 13.57 -32.72
CA ILE A 20 -21.47 14.38 -31.50
C ILE A 20 -22.80 15.13 -31.46
N LYS A 21 -23.58 14.99 -30.38
CA LYS A 21 -24.59 15.98 -30.00
C LYS A 21 -24.37 16.37 -28.54
N LYS A 22 -23.91 17.62 -28.36
CA LYS A 22 -23.96 18.36 -27.09
C LYS A 22 -25.42 18.68 -26.79
N THR A 23 -25.85 18.48 -25.55
CA THR A 23 -26.85 19.34 -24.90
C THR A 23 -26.55 19.37 -23.40
N SER A 24 -26.42 20.58 -22.90
CA SER A 24 -26.21 20.94 -21.50
C SER A 24 -27.55 20.98 -20.78
N ALA A 25 -27.59 20.57 -19.51
CA ALA A 25 -28.52 21.13 -18.52
C ALA A 25 -28.02 20.79 -17.11
N GLU A 26 -27.72 21.85 -16.36
CA GLU A 26 -27.41 21.86 -14.94
C GLU A 26 -28.64 21.49 -14.12
N LEU A 27 -28.46 20.74 -13.03
CA LEU A 27 -29.31 20.86 -11.85
C LEU A 27 -28.49 20.51 -10.60
N LEU A 28 -28.03 21.55 -9.92
CA LEU A 28 -27.37 21.50 -8.62
C LEU A 28 -28.45 21.46 -7.53
N VAL A 29 -28.54 20.36 -6.79
CA VAL A 29 -29.34 20.30 -5.55
C VAL A 29 -28.37 20.18 -4.38
N VAL A 30 -28.23 21.29 -3.65
CA VAL A 30 -27.50 21.37 -2.38
C VAL A 30 -28.44 20.90 -1.27
N LEU A 31 -28.10 19.81 -0.59
CA LEU A 31 -28.76 19.39 0.64
C LEU A 31 -27.76 19.47 1.78
N ALA A 32 -27.95 20.51 2.60
CA ALA A 32 -27.23 20.75 3.84
C ALA A 32 -27.88 19.98 4.99
N LEU A 33 -27.10 19.15 5.68
CA LEU A 33 -27.34 18.59 7.01
C LEU A 33 -25.95 18.60 7.66
N GLY A 34 -25.66 19.23 8.79
CA GLY A 34 -26.47 19.53 9.96
C GLY A 34 -25.54 19.22 11.14
N SER A 35 -24.75 20.20 11.56
CA SER A 35 -23.79 20.09 12.66
C SER A 35 -24.54 20.07 14.00
N MET A 36 -24.45 18.96 14.73
CA MET A 36 -24.80 18.90 16.14
C MET A 36 -23.54 18.98 16.98
N GLY A 37 -23.40 20.10 17.69
CA GLY A 37 -22.43 20.30 18.74
C GLY A 37 -22.83 19.58 20.02
N LEU A 38 -21.84 19.07 20.74
CA LEU A 38 -21.96 18.65 22.13
C LEU A 38 -20.95 19.47 22.94
N ALA A 39 -21.50 20.41 23.71
CA ALA A 39 -20.83 21.08 24.81
C ALA A 39 -21.08 20.26 26.09
N GLY A 40 -20.04 20.11 26.91
CA GLY A 40 -20.13 19.51 28.24
C GLY A 40 -19.01 20.06 29.13
N CYS A 41 -19.40 20.87 30.10
CA CYS A 41 -18.56 21.55 31.09
C CYS A 41 -18.19 20.63 32.28
N ALA A 42 -17.00 20.85 32.86
CA ALA A 42 -16.64 20.85 34.29
C ALA A 42 -15.10 20.80 34.36
N GLY A 43 -14.34 21.64 35.08
CA GLY A 43 -14.60 22.35 36.32
C GLY A 43 -13.65 21.80 37.39
N GLY A 44 -12.64 22.57 37.83
CA GLY A 44 -11.74 22.12 38.92
C GLY A 44 -10.52 23.02 39.14
N SER A 45 -10.63 23.91 40.11
CA SER A 45 -9.72 24.95 40.56
C SER A 45 -8.70 24.52 41.63
N GLY A 46 -7.56 25.23 41.72
CA GLY A 46 -6.67 25.33 42.89
C GLY A 46 -5.19 25.34 42.47
N GLY A 47 -4.31 26.29 42.81
CA GLY A 47 -4.28 27.33 43.84
C GLY A 47 -3.11 27.09 44.81
N GLY A 48 -2.11 27.98 44.82
CA GLY A 48 -1.04 28.07 45.86
C GLY A 48 0.39 27.90 45.32
N SER A 49 1.15 28.99 45.14
CA SER A 49 2.12 29.58 46.10
C SER A 49 3.31 28.64 46.38
N GLY A 50 4.56 28.96 46.06
CA GLY A 50 5.32 30.13 46.47
C GLY A 50 6.61 29.62 47.14
N GLY A 51 7.76 30.22 46.89
CA GLY A 51 8.99 29.81 47.59
C GLY A 51 10.28 30.18 46.87
N ALA A 52 10.70 31.43 47.04
CA ALA A 52 12.06 31.86 46.82
C ALA A 52 12.99 31.26 47.90
N GLY A 53 14.22 30.93 47.52
CA GLY A 53 15.29 30.53 48.43
C GLY A 53 16.64 30.79 47.77
N ALA A 54 17.26 31.90 48.15
CA ALA A 54 18.57 32.35 47.69
C ALA A 54 19.72 31.72 48.49
N SER A 55 20.91 31.81 47.88
CA SER A 55 22.25 31.95 48.48
C SER A 55 22.81 30.83 49.38
N SER A 56 23.99 30.30 49.01
CA SER A 56 25.26 30.85 49.52
C SER A 56 26.46 30.06 48.96
N ALA A 57 27.50 30.81 48.62
CA ALA A 57 28.81 30.35 48.19
C ALA A 57 29.61 29.71 49.35
N SER A 58 30.53 28.80 49.03
CA SER A 58 31.80 28.67 49.74
C SER A 58 32.81 27.89 48.90
N THR A 59 33.93 28.57 48.69
CA THR A 59 35.22 28.17 48.12
C THR A 59 35.83 26.91 48.73
N ASN A 60 36.56 26.13 47.93
CA ASN A 60 37.89 25.68 48.34
C ASN A 60 38.81 25.41 47.15
N ALA A 61 39.96 26.08 47.18
CA ALA A 61 41.09 25.88 46.29
C ALA A 61 41.87 24.63 46.71
N GLY A 62 42.29 23.84 45.72
CA GLY A 62 43.14 22.68 45.91
C GLY A 62 43.98 22.46 44.64
N THR A 63 45.14 23.10 44.61
CA THR A 63 46.16 22.98 43.57
C THR A 63 47.03 21.76 43.87
N SER A 64 47.07 20.76 42.98
CA SER A 64 48.27 19.90 42.82
C SER A 64 48.22 18.99 41.58
N SER A 65 49.33 19.07 40.83
CA SER A 65 49.98 18.05 40.00
C SER A 65 49.30 17.53 38.73
N SER A 66 49.75 18.10 37.61
CA SER A 66 50.35 17.41 36.46
C SER A 66 50.19 15.88 36.41
N GLY A 67 49.14 15.42 35.74
CA GLY A 67 49.04 14.11 35.12
C GLY A 67 48.73 14.32 33.65
N GLY A 68 49.53 13.73 32.77
CA GLY A 68 49.56 14.01 31.34
C GLY A 68 48.18 14.14 30.71
N ALA A 69 48.01 15.19 29.92
CA ALA A 69 46.89 15.30 28.99
C ALA A 69 46.90 14.04 28.13
N ASN A 70 46.01 13.11 28.46
CA ASN A 70 45.59 12.07 27.56
C ASN A 70 44.97 12.83 26.39
N VAL A 71 45.76 13.08 25.34
CA VAL A 71 45.26 13.67 24.10
C VAL A 71 44.22 12.69 23.62
N ALA A 72 42.94 12.97 23.92
CA ALA A 72 41.84 12.21 23.39
C ALA A 72 42.06 12.24 21.88
N SER A 73 42.43 11.09 21.32
CA SER A 73 42.43 10.88 19.88
C SER A 73 40.98 11.05 19.46
N THR A 74 40.58 12.28 19.15
CA THR A 74 39.27 12.57 18.62
C THR A 74 39.31 12.13 17.17
N ASN A 75 39.13 10.82 16.96
CA ASN A 75 38.93 10.28 15.62
C ASN A 75 37.84 11.16 14.96
N PRO A 76 38.05 11.63 13.72
CA PRO A 76 37.05 12.45 13.06
C PRO A 76 35.71 11.70 12.97
N PRO A 77 34.57 12.40 12.86
CA PRO A 77 33.28 11.72 12.75
C PRO A 77 33.16 10.98 11.42
N VAL A 78 32.42 9.86 11.43
CA VAL A 78 31.98 9.19 10.20
C VAL A 78 31.23 10.20 9.33
N VAL A 79 31.60 10.28 8.06
CA VAL A 79 30.96 11.17 7.07
C VAL A 79 30.04 10.29 6.25
N VAL A 80 28.75 10.51 6.41
CA VAL A 80 27.73 9.79 5.64
C VAL A 80 27.28 10.68 4.50
N THR A 81 27.58 10.27 3.26
CA THR A 81 27.21 11.01 2.05
C THR A 81 25.82 10.67 1.57
N LYS A 82 25.28 9.52 1.98
CA LYS A 82 23.94 9.07 1.63
C LYS A 82 23.34 8.18 2.71
N VAL A 83 22.08 8.45 3.08
CA VAL A 83 21.24 7.59 3.91
C VAL A 83 19.89 7.44 3.23
N GLU A 84 19.47 6.21 2.98
CA GLU A 84 18.15 5.89 2.43
C GLU A 84 17.58 4.65 3.09
N PHE A 85 16.28 4.46 2.89
CA PHE A 85 15.52 3.35 3.45
C PHE A 85 14.65 2.71 2.38
N ALA A 86 14.43 1.40 2.48
CA ALA A 86 13.57 0.69 1.54
C ALA A 86 12.56 -0.23 2.24
N GLN A 87 11.29 -0.09 1.85
CA GLN A 87 10.18 -0.96 2.25
C GLN A 87 9.41 -1.47 1.03
N THR A 88 8.81 -0.54 0.28
CA THR A 88 8.24 -0.77 -1.06
C THR A 88 9.08 -0.10 -2.13
N HIS A 89 9.65 1.04 -1.79
CA HIS A 89 10.54 1.85 -2.60
C HIS A 89 11.73 2.31 -1.77
N VAL A 90 12.84 2.61 -2.44
CA VAL A 90 13.99 3.30 -1.85
C VAL A 90 13.67 4.79 -1.73
N ILE A 91 13.68 5.32 -0.51
CA ILE A 91 13.32 6.70 -0.19
C ILE A 91 14.33 7.33 0.78
N PRO A 92 14.51 8.66 0.78
CA PRO A 92 15.34 9.34 1.77
C PRO A 92 14.69 9.32 3.17
N PRO A 93 15.43 9.72 4.23
CA PRO A 93 14.95 9.65 5.61
C PRO A 93 13.68 10.48 5.88
N SER A 94 13.51 11.59 5.16
CA SER A 94 12.31 12.44 5.20
C SER A 94 11.11 11.87 4.43
N GLY A 95 11.31 10.78 3.68
CA GLY A 95 10.38 10.32 2.65
C GLY A 95 10.38 11.20 1.39
N ILE A 96 9.51 10.86 0.45
CA ILE A 96 9.25 11.60 -0.78
C ILE A 96 7.86 12.19 -0.68
N SER A 97 7.63 13.36 -1.26
CA SER A 97 6.28 13.90 -1.37
C SER A 97 6.04 14.49 -2.75
N TRP A 98 4.82 14.31 -3.25
CA TRP A 98 4.40 14.86 -4.53
C TRP A 98 3.33 15.93 -4.31
N PRO A 99 3.46 17.09 -4.97
CA PRO A 99 2.41 18.09 -4.96
C PRO A 99 1.22 17.57 -5.77
N THR A 100 0.03 17.70 -5.20
CA THR A 100 -1.24 17.46 -5.87
C THR A 100 -2.14 18.69 -5.68
N THR A 101 -3.25 18.75 -6.39
CA THR A 101 -4.20 19.88 -6.25
C THR A 101 -4.89 19.91 -4.88
N ILE A 102 -4.93 18.78 -4.17
CA ILE A 102 -5.50 18.67 -2.81
C ILE A 102 -4.45 18.74 -1.70
N GLY A 103 -3.19 19.00 -2.03
CA GLY A 103 -2.08 19.09 -1.08
C GLY A 103 -0.90 18.19 -1.44
N SER A 104 0.04 18.05 -0.50
CA SER A 104 1.21 17.19 -0.70
C SER A 104 0.90 15.77 -0.23
N VAL A 105 1.06 14.77 -1.10
CA VAL A 105 0.87 13.36 -0.74
C VAL A 105 2.25 12.77 -0.43
N PRO A 106 2.51 12.29 0.80
CA PRO A 106 3.81 11.73 1.17
C PRO A 106 3.88 10.21 1.00
N LEU A 107 5.07 9.71 0.66
CA LEU A 107 5.50 8.34 0.89
C LEU A 107 6.62 8.37 1.94
N ILE A 108 6.31 7.86 3.13
CA ILE A 108 7.21 7.70 4.27
C ILE A 108 7.26 6.22 4.67
N LEU A 109 8.12 5.85 5.61
CA LEU A 109 8.15 4.48 6.11
C LEU A 109 6.86 4.15 6.87
N ALA A 110 6.25 3.00 6.58
CA ALA A 110 5.20 2.43 7.41
C ALA A 110 5.81 1.90 8.72
N GLY A 111 5.15 2.17 9.84
CA GLY A 111 5.55 1.62 11.14
C GLY A 111 5.41 0.10 11.17
N GLN A 112 6.17 -0.55 12.05
CA GLN A 112 6.13 -2.01 12.26
C GLN A 112 6.40 -2.85 11.00
N ARG A 113 7.20 -2.32 10.07
CA ARG A 113 7.61 -3.02 8.85
C ARG A 113 9.12 -3.03 8.72
N SER A 114 9.68 -4.22 8.50
CA SER A 114 11.12 -4.39 8.32
C SER A 114 11.61 -3.51 7.16
N THR A 115 12.74 -2.84 7.37
CA THR A 115 13.22 -1.79 6.47
C THR A 115 14.70 -2.01 6.17
N LEU A 116 15.06 -2.00 4.88
CA LEU A 116 16.46 -2.00 4.47
C LEU A 116 17.02 -0.58 4.62
N ALA A 117 18.06 -0.39 5.41
CA ALA A 117 18.84 0.83 5.45
C ALA A 117 20.00 0.73 4.44
N LEU A 118 20.23 1.81 3.70
CA LEU A 118 21.28 1.95 2.70
C LEU A 118 22.17 3.14 3.08
N ILE A 119 23.46 2.89 3.26
CA ILE A 119 24.42 3.87 3.77
C ILE A 119 25.60 3.98 2.81
N GLN A 120 25.92 5.19 2.38
CA GLN A 120 27.15 5.49 1.65
C GLN A 120 28.04 6.38 2.50
N PHE A 121 29.31 6.00 2.60
CA PHE A 121 30.32 6.74 3.34
C PHE A 121 31.13 7.65 2.42
N GLY A 122 31.59 8.78 2.97
CA GLY A 122 32.59 9.62 2.35
C GLY A 122 34.00 9.05 2.50
N GLN A 123 34.21 8.21 3.52
CA GLN A 123 35.47 7.50 3.75
C GLN A 123 35.58 6.21 2.94
N THR A 124 36.79 5.85 2.53
CA THR A 124 37.10 4.60 1.81
C THR A 124 37.68 3.51 2.70
N ASP A 125 38.09 3.85 3.93
CA ASP A 125 38.81 2.97 4.87
C ASP A 125 37.99 2.67 6.14
N ILE A 126 36.67 2.81 6.08
CA ILE A 126 35.78 2.56 7.22
C ILE A 126 35.89 1.09 7.69
N LYS A 127 36.07 0.88 9.00
CA LYS A 127 36.24 -0.46 9.59
C LYS A 127 35.05 -0.83 10.48
N ASN A 128 34.47 -2.01 10.21
CA ASN A 128 33.35 -2.60 10.95
C ASN A 128 32.22 -1.59 11.25
N PRO A 129 31.66 -0.91 10.22
CA PRO A 129 30.62 0.08 10.47
C PRO A 129 29.35 -0.59 11.01
N VAL A 130 28.68 0.10 11.94
CA VAL A 130 27.48 -0.36 12.63
C VAL A 130 26.41 0.72 12.52
N LEU A 131 25.21 0.31 12.09
CA LEU A 131 24.01 1.13 12.13
C LEU A 131 23.43 1.08 13.55
N GLU A 132 23.33 2.23 14.18
CA GLU A 132 22.67 2.40 15.48
C GLU A 132 21.25 2.92 15.27
N VAL A 133 20.27 2.25 15.87
CA VAL A 133 18.86 2.63 15.85
C VAL A 133 18.50 3.21 17.21
N TRP A 134 17.98 4.43 17.18
CA TRP A 134 17.63 5.22 18.35
C TRP A 134 16.13 5.51 18.37
N SER A 135 15.55 5.53 19.57
CA SER A 135 14.16 5.94 19.81
C SER A 135 14.15 6.84 21.03
N ASN A 136 13.52 8.01 20.92
CA ASN A 136 13.44 8.99 22.01
C ASN A 136 14.81 9.26 22.65
N GLN A 137 15.85 9.42 21.83
CA GLN A 137 17.24 9.67 22.24
C GLN A 137 17.93 8.53 23.03
N ALA A 138 17.31 7.36 23.13
CA ALA A 138 17.94 6.15 23.67
C ALA A 138 18.37 5.21 22.54
N LEU A 139 19.58 4.64 22.67
CA LEU A 139 20.04 3.59 21.77
C LEU A 139 19.23 2.32 22.03
N VAL A 140 18.50 1.85 21.03
CA VAL A 140 17.66 0.64 21.13
C VAL A 140 18.37 -0.56 20.53
N LYS A 141 19.15 -0.36 19.46
CA LYS A 141 19.86 -1.45 18.79
C LYS A 141 21.08 -0.97 18.03
N SER A 142 22.11 -1.81 17.99
CA SER A 142 23.25 -1.70 17.09
C SER A 142 23.23 -2.89 16.12
N ILE A 143 23.34 -2.63 14.82
CA ILE A 143 23.23 -3.60 13.73
C ILE A 143 24.47 -3.48 12.84
N PRO A 144 25.32 -4.51 12.73
CA PRO A 144 26.45 -4.49 11.80
C PRO A 144 25.97 -4.22 10.37
N LEU A 145 26.66 -3.34 9.66
CA LEU A 145 26.38 -3.09 8.26
C LEU A 145 27.06 -4.15 7.38
N ASN A 146 26.30 -4.67 6.41
CA ASN A 146 26.80 -5.54 5.37
C ASN A 146 27.61 -4.72 4.36
N PRO A 147 28.76 -5.24 3.90
CA PRO A 147 29.61 -4.56 2.93
C PRO A 147 28.92 -4.44 1.55
N PRO A 148 29.42 -3.56 0.66
CA PRO A 148 28.83 -3.34 -0.66
C PRO A 148 28.70 -4.59 -1.53
N THR A 149 29.56 -5.59 -1.33
CA THR A 149 29.49 -6.89 -2.03
C THR A 149 28.29 -7.75 -1.64
N GLN A 150 27.59 -7.39 -0.56
CA GLN A 150 26.39 -8.06 -0.06
C GLN A 150 25.12 -7.21 -0.25
N LEU A 151 25.19 -6.13 -1.04
CA LEU A 151 24.01 -5.37 -1.39
C LEU A 151 22.99 -6.29 -2.10
N PRO A 152 21.68 -6.19 -1.77
CA PRO A 152 20.62 -6.87 -2.50
C PRO A 152 20.77 -6.74 -4.02
N ALA A 153 20.70 -7.87 -4.72
CA ALA A 153 20.75 -7.89 -6.17
C ALA A 153 19.48 -7.26 -6.78
N THR A 154 19.53 -6.92 -8.06
CA THR A 154 18.37 -6.46 -8.81
C THR A 154 17.53 -7.64 -9.34
N GLU A 155 16.22 -7.45 -9.43
CA GLU A 155 15.36 -8.39 -10.13
C GLU A 155 15.73 -8.39 -11.62
N GLY A 156 16.12 -9.55 -12.16
CA GLY A 156 16.53 -9.68 -13.56
C GLY A 156 18.03 -9.56 -13.82
N GLY A 157 18.85 -9.25 -12.81
CA GLY A 157 20.32 -9.19 -12.94
C GLY A 157 20.85 -7.91 -13.59
N ASP A 158 20.04 -6.85 -13.61
CA ASP A 158 20.44 -5.50 -14.03
C ASP A 158 21.52 -4.89 -13.13
N ALA A 159 22.06 -3.73 -13.52
CA ALA A 159 23.05 -3.00 -12.73
C ALA A 159 22.58 -2.77 -11.28
N ALA A 160 23.47 -2.97 -10.31
CA ALA A 160 23.16 -2.74 -8.89
C ALA A 160 22.73 -1.28 -8.62
N TYR A 161 21.93 -1.07 -7.58
CA TYR A 161 21.42 0.26 -7.20
C TYR A 161 22.50 1.35 -7.07
N GLY A 162 23.68 0.97 -6.60
CA GLY A 162 24.83 1.87 -6.57
C GLY A 162 26.10 1.18 -6.09
N ALA A 163 27.23 1.83 -6.32
CA ALA A 163 28.53 1.39 -5.84
C ALA A 163 28.80 1.89 -4.41
N ASN A 164 29.56 1.12 -3.63
CA ASN A 164 29.98 1.48 -2.27
C ASN A 164 28.82 1.75 -1.29
N ILE A 165 27.69 1.04 -1.45
CA ILE A 165 26.54 1.14 -0.56
C ILE A 165 26.57 -0.01 0.44
N TRP A 166 26.71 0.32 1.72
CA TRP A 166 26.54 -0.61 2.82
C TRP A 166 25.07 -0.75 3.17
N SER A 167 24.67 -1.90 3.70
CA SER A 167 23.26 -2.14 3.99
C SER A 167 23.01 -2.92 5.27
N ALA A 168 21.87 -2.70 5.91
CA ALA A 168 21.40 -3.52 7.02
C ALA A 168 19.89 -3.52 7.07
N THR A 169 19.29 -4.64 7.47
CA THR A 169 17.85 -4.70 7.71
C THR A 169 17.54 -4.29 9.15
N ILE A 170 16.76 -3.21 9.31
CA ILE A 170 16.17 -2.82 10.57
C ILE A 170 14.93 -3.69 10.81
N PRO A 171 14.88 -4.46 11.92
CA PRO A 171 13.71 -5.25 12.28
C PRO A 171 12.44 -4.40 12.44
N ALA A 172 11.31 -4.95 12.00
CA ALA A 172 9.99 -4.30 12.03
C ALA A 172 9.66 -3.61 13.36
N ASN A 173 9.90 -4.28 14.49
CA ASN A 173 9.57 -3.76 15.82
C ASN A 173 10.36 -2.52 16.24
N LEU A 174 11.44 -2.17 15.53
CA LEU A 174 12.22 -0.96 15.77
C LEU A 174 11.78 0.22 14.88
N VAL A 175 11.08 -0.05 13.79
CA VAL A 175 10.59 0.97 12.85
C VAL A 175 9.31 1.58 13.41
N THR A 176 9.47 2.64 14.19
CA THR A 176 8.39 3.32 14.92
C THR A 176 8.50 4.84 14.78
N PRO A 177 7.38 5.60 14.94
CA PRO A 177 7.43 7.05 14.97
C PRO A 177 8.44 7.57 16.00
N GLY A 178 9.24 8.58 15.61
CA GLY A 178 10.32 9.14 16.45
C GLY A 178 11.65 8.39 16.36
N MET A 179 11.78 7.41 15.46
CA MET A 179 13.05 6.74 15.19
C MET A 179 14.08 7.70 14.55
N SER A 180 15.33 7.56 14.97
CA SER A 180 16.50 8.12 14.26
C SER A 180 17.58 7.06 14.12
N VAL A 181 18.45 7.22 13.11
CA VAL A 181 19.60 6.35 12.92
C VAL A 181 20.91 7.10 13.07
N ASN A 182 21.95 6.38 13.47
CA ASN A 182 23.32 6.88 13.48
C ASN A 182 24.26 5.79 12.94
N VAL A 183 25.48 6.15 12.59
CA VAL A 183 26.53 5.20 12.21
C VAL A 183 27.77 5.42 13.05
N SER A 184 28.31 4.32 13.58
CA SER A 184 29.62 4.28 14.24
C SER A 184 30.55 3.31 13.51
N SER A 185 31.85 3.46 13.72
CA SER A 185 32.86 2.52 13.24
C SER A 185 34.03 2.44 14.21
N ASP A 186 34.94 1.48 14.03
CA ASP A 186 36.07 1.30 14.96
C ASP A 186 37.12 2.41 14.86
N ASN A 187 37.26 3.02 13.67
CA ASN A 187 38.30 4.00 13.35
C ASN A 187 37.82 5.46 13.22
N TYR A 188 36.53 5.73 13.43
CA TYR A 188 35.95 7.07 13.37
C TYR A 188 35.01 7.30 14.57
N SER A 189 34.84 8.54 14.99
CA SER A 189 33.78 8.85 15.95
C SER A 189 32.41 8.78 15.28
N ARG A 190 31.36 8.65 16.09
CA ARG A 190 29.97 8.48 15.62
C ARG A 190 29.53 9.62 14.68
N ALA A 191 28.76 9.29 13.65
CA ALA A 191 28.15 10.28 12.76
C ALA A 191 27.11 11.16 13.49
N THR A 192 26.58 12.15 12.76
CA THR A 192 25.39 12.89 13.21
C THR A 192 24.16 11.99 13.08
N ALA A 193 23.26 12.05 14.06
CA ALA A 193 22.01 11.30 14.00
C ALA A 193 21.09 11.86 12.90
N THR A 194 20.47 10.95 12.13
CA THR A 194 19.53 11.25 11.07
C THR A 194 18.13 10.86 11.52
N ALA A 195 17.25 11.84 11.68
CA ALA A 195 15.84 11.58 11.98
C ALA A 195 15.14 10.91 10.79
N VAL A 196 14.25 9.97 11.07
CA VAL A 196 13.54 9.19 10.04
C VAL A 196 12.04 9.41 10.18
N SER A 197 11.39 9.75 9.08
CA SER A 197 9.93 9.91 9.02
C SER A 197 9.27 8.54 8.93
N VAL A 198 8.59 8.16 10.01
CA VAL A 198 7.88 6.89 10.13
C VAL A 198 6.42 7.19 10.48
N GLY A 199 5.50 6.67 9.66
CA GLY A 199 4.06 6.76 9.86
C GLY A 199 3.54 5.71 10.84
N ALA A 200 2.21 5.62 10.93
CA ALA A 200 1.56 4.57 11.71
C ALA A 200 1.85 3.17 11.16
N ASN A 201 1.58 2.15 11.97
CA ASN A 201 1.44 0.79 11.45
C ASN A 201 0.15 0.73 10.62
N THR A 202 0.30 0.53 9.31
CA THR A 202 -0.83 0.42 8.38
C THR A 202 -1.06 -1.05 8.08
N GLU A 203 -2.22 -1.57 8.46
CA GLU A 203 -2.63 -2.95 8.18
C GLU A 203 -3.88 -2.94 7.32
N LEU A 204 -3.94 -3.80 6.30
CA LEU A 204 -5.15 -4.10 5.55
C LEU A 204 -5.47 -5.60 5.59
N ASN A 205 -6.75 -5.88 5.83
CA ASN A 205 -7.32 -7.21 5.62
C ASN A 205 -8.14 -7.25 4.32
N MET A 206 -7.71 -8.04 3.34
CA MET A 206 -8.51 -8.34 2.16
C MET A 206 -9.26 -9.65 2.39
N GLN A 207 -10.58 -9.58 2.41
CA GLN A 207 -11.44 -10.74 2.48
C GLN A 207 -11.91 -11.13 1.09
N ILE A 208 -11.77 -12.40 0.75
CA ILE A 208 -12.22 -12.94 -0.53
C ILE A 208 -13.55 -13.67 -0.31
N LEU A 209 -14.58 -13.28 -1.08
CA LEU A 209 -15.90 -13.88 -1.06
C LEU A 209 -16.26 -14.40 -2.46
N PRO A 210 -15.99 -15.67 -2.80
CA PRO A 210 -16.33 -16.19 -4.12
C PRO A 210 -17.84 -16.26 -4.34
N PHE A 211 -18.29 -15.78 -5.49
CA PHE A 211 -19.63 -15.96 -6.04
C PHE A 211 -19.60 -17.08 -7.08
N VAL A 212 -19.98 -18.28 -6.65
CA VAL A 212 -20.03 -19.50 -7.45
C VAL A 212 -21.42 -19.63 -8.08
N LEU A 213 -21.52 -19.25 -9.35
CA LEU A 213 -22.79 -19.07 -10.05
C LEU A 213 -23.07 -20.18 -11.07
N PHE A 214 -24.36 -20.38 -11.37
CA PHE A 214 -24.88 -21.23 -12.46
C PHE A 214 -24.55 -22.72 -12.32
N GLY A 215 -24.31 -23.18 -11.09
CA GLY A 215 -23.95 -24.57 -10.82
C GLY A 215 -22.47 -24.87 -11.09
N ALA A 216 -21.60 -23.86 -11.00
CA ALA A 216 -20.16 -24.06 -11.02
C ALA A 216 -19.71 -25.02 -9.90
N THR A 217 -18.83 -25.96 -10.26
CA THR A 217 -18.25 -27.00 -9.40
C THR A 217 -16.79 -27.20 -9.80
N ASN A 218 -15.99 -27.87 -8.96
CA ASN A 218 -14.60 -28.22 -9.33
C ASN A 218 -14.55 -29.01 -10.65
N ALA A 219 -15.48 -29.96 -10.84
CA ALA A 219 -15.50 -30.84 -12.00
C ALA A 219 -15.78 -30.10 -13.32
N ASN A 220 -16.66 -29.10 -13.31
CA ASN A 220 -17.05 -28.38 -14.53
C ASN A 220 -16.32 -27.04 -14.73
N THR A 221 -15.50 -26.58 -13.77
CA THR A 221 -14.67 -25.37 -13.93
C THR A 221 -13.18 -25.68 -14.08
N GLY A 222 -12.75 -26.87 -13.64
CA GLY A 222 -11.34 -27.20 -13.51
C GLY A 222 -10.62 -26.42 -12.40
N LEU A 223 -11.36 -25.68 -11.56
CA LEU A 223 -10.83 -24.95 -10.40
C LEU A 223 -10.95 -25.79 -9.13
N ASP A 224 -10.08 -25.55 -8.16
CA ASP A 224 -10.36 -25.94 -6.77
C ASP A 224 -11.05 -24.78 -6.06
N LEU A 225 -12.38 -24.85 -5.94
CA LEU A 225 -13.17 -23.77 -5.34
C LEU A 225 -12.82 -23.47 -3.88
N ASN A 226 -12.21 -24.42 -3.15
CA ASN A 226 -11.72 -24.14 -1.81
C ASN A 226 -10.51 -23.20 -1.84
N SER A 227 -9.61 -23.37 -2.82
CA SER A 227 -8.46 -22.48 -3.02
C SER A 227 -8.86 -21.07 -3.47
N GLU A 228 -9.98 -20.92 -4.18
CA GLU A 228 -10.50 -19.63 -4.65
C GLU A 228 -10.94 -18.70 -3.52
N ARG A 229 -11.23 -19.26 -2.34
CA ARG A 229 -11.51 -18.49 -1.12
C ARG A 229 -10.35 -17.64 -0.61
N VAL A 230 -9.17 -17.82 -1.20
CA VAL A 230 -7.99 -16.96 -1.02
C VAL A 230 -7.36 -16.62 -2.37
N MET A 231 -8.19 -16.52 -3.41
CA MET A 231 -7.78 -16.21 -4.79
C MET A 231 -6.70 -17.14 -5.33
N LYS A 232 -6.67 -18.41 -4.88
CA LYS A 232 -5.68 -19.43 -5.26
C LYS A 232 -4.24 -18.92 -5.25
N MET A 233 -3.94 -17.98 -4.35
CA MET A 233 -2.68 -17.24 -4.43
C MET A 233 -1.50 -18.15 -4.15
N THR A 234 -0.55 -18.15 -5.07
CA THR A 234 0.75 -18.79 -4.87
C THR A 234 1.55 -18.04 -3.80
N ASP A 235 2.54 -18.69 -3.20
CA ASP A 235 3.40 -18.01 -2.23
C ASP A 235 4.18 -16.85 -2.87
N GLN A 236 4.51 -16.95 -4.16
CA GLN A 236 5.10 -15.84 -4.91
C GLN A 236 4.15 -14.64 -5.00
N GLN A 237 2.85 -14.86 -5.22
CA GLN A 237 1.86 -13.77 -5.26
C GLN A 237 1.65 -13.15 -3.88
N LYS A 238 1.62 -13.95 -2.80
CA LYS A 238 1.57 -13.45 -1.41
C LYS A 238 2.82 -12.63 -1.05
N GLN A 239 3.97 -13.03 -1.56
CA GLN A 239 5.22 -12.30 -1.41
C GLN A 239 5.18 -10.98 -2.18
N GLN A 240 4.70 -10.99 -3.44
CA GLN A 240 4.55 -9.79 -4.26
C GLN A 240 3.59 -8.78 -3.66
N ILE A 241 2.43 -9.20 -3.14
CA ILE A 241 1.47 -8.29 -2.54
C ILE A 241 2.04 -7.63 -1.28
N SER A 242 2.72 -8.42 -0.44
CA SER A 242 3.39 -7.92 0.76
C SER A 242 4.47 -6.88 0.41
N ALA A 243 5.28 -7.15 -0.62
CA ALA A 243 6.33 -6.24 -1.08
C ALA A 243 5.82 -4.97 -1.77
N GLY A 244 4.71 -5.06 -2.50
CA GLY A 244 4.23 -3.99 -3.37
C GLY A 244 3.45 -2.87 -2.68
N TRP A 245 3.18 -2.99 -1.38
CA TRP A 245 2.26 -2.10 -0.68
C TRP A 245 2.84 -1.47 0.58
N PRO A 246 2.56 -0.18 0.83
CA PRO A 246 3.13 0.57 1.93
C PRO A 246 2.40 0.29 3.26
N GLY A 247 2.24 -0.99 3.58
CA GLY A 247 1.55 -1.50 4.77
C GLY A 247 1.58 -3.02 4.81
N SER A 248 1.12 -3.60 5.92
CA SER A 248 0.95 -5.04 6.07
C SER A 248 -0.37 -5.47 5.44
N ILE A 249 -0.36 -6.51 4.61
CA ILE A 249 -1.56 -7.05 3.99
C ILE A 249 -1.75 -8.49 4.42
N THR A 250 -2.99 -8.81 4.77
CA THR A 250 -3.44 -10.17 4.91
C THR A 250 -4.55 -10.41 3.90
N VAL A 251 -4.50 -11.53 3.19
CA VAL A 251 -5.60 -11.98 2.34
C VAL A 251 -6.17 -13.24 2.98
N VAL A 252 -7.46 -13.19 3.29
CA VAL A 252 -8.14 -14.22 4.04
C VAL A 252 -9.47 -14.57 3.37
N ASN A 253 -9.97 -15.75 3.69
CA ASN A 253 -11.33 -16.12 3.32
C ASN A 253 -12.34 -15.26 4.10
N HIS A 254 -13.35 -14.75 3.41
CA HIS A 254 -14.48 -14.11 4.06
C HIS A 254 -15.21 -15.12 4.97
N PRO A 255 -15.71 -14.75 6.16
CA PRO A 255 -16.39 -15.68 7.07
C PRO A 255 -17.60 -16.42 6.47
N LEU A 256 -18.29 -15.82 5.49
CA LEU A 256 -19.35 -16.49 4.71
C LEU A 256 -18.85 -17.67 3.88
N GLY A 257 -17.54 -17.77 3.62
CA GLY A 257 -16.92 -18.82 2.83
C GLY A 257 -17.10 -18.65 1.33
N GLN A 258 -18.34 -18.70 0.85
CA GLN A 258 -18.70 -18.51 -0.56
C GLN A 258 -20.20 -18.28 -0.70
N PHE A 259 -20.59 -17.51 -1.70
CA PHE A 259 -21.96 -17.43 -2.19
C PHE A 259 -22.13 -18.46 -3.31
N VAL A 260 -23.08 -19.39 -3.17
CA VAL A 260 -23.35 -20.40 -4.21
C VAL A 260 -24.79 -20.26 -4.68
N SER A 261 -25.00 -20.15 -5.99
CA SER A 261 -26.34 -20.13 -6.54
C SER A 261 -26.42 -20.76 -7.94
N PRO A 262 -27.40 -21.65 -8.21
CA PRO A 262 -27.61 -22.19 -9.55
C PRO A 262 -28.23 -21.18 -10.53
N PHE A 263 -28.70 -20.05 -10.03
CA PHE A 263 -29.24 -18.95 -10.83
C PHE A 263 -28.78 -17.60 -10.31
N PHE A 264 -28.95 -16.56 -11.10
CA PHE A 264 -28.74 -15.19 -10.66
C PHE A 264 -29.90 -14.33 -11.16
N VAL A 265 -30.52 -13.58 -10.24
CA VAL A 265 -31.59 -12.66 -10.61
C VAL A 265 -30.96 -11.34 -11.04
N MET A 266 -31.03 -11.06 -12.33
CA MET A 266 -30.58 -9.78 -12.86
C MET A 266 -31.62 -8.71 -12.51
N PRO A 267 -31.25 -7.66 -11.75
CA PRO A 267 -32.20 -6.61 -11.36
C PRO A 267 -32.63 -5.80 -12.60
N PRO A 268 -33.78 -5.09 -12.57
CA PRO A 268 -34.16 -4.21 -13.66
C PRO A 268 -33.12 -3.11 -13.86
N GLN A 269 -32.96 -2.61 -15.08
CA GLN A 269 -31.96 -1.57 -15.34
C GLN A 269 -32.46 -0.19 -14.88
N SER A 270 -31.76 0.41 -13.90
CA SER A 270 -32.03 1.78 -13.48
C SER A 270 -31.92 2.75 -14.66
N GLY A 271 -32.89 3.66 -14.78
CA GLY A 271 -32.95 4.64 -15.87
C GLY A 271 -33.35 4.09 -17.24
N ASN A 272 -33.61 2.78 -17.38
CA ASN A 272 -34.11 2.18 -18.61
C ASN A 272 -35.24 1.17 -18.33
N PRO A 273 -36.51 1.64 -18.26
CA PRO A 273 -37.65 0.80 -17.89
C PRO A 273 -37.97 -0.31 -18.90
N GLY A 274 -37.37 -0.28 -20.10
CA GLY A 274 -37.54 -1.32 -21.12
C GLY A 274 -36.77 -2.62 -20.85
N ILE A 275 -35.96 -2.67 -19.78
CA ILE A 275 -35.13 -3.84 -19.45
C ILE A 275 -35.57 -4.40 -18.09
N PRO A 276 -36.52 -5.36 -18.07
CA PRO A 276 -37.04 -5.92 -16.84
C PRO A 276 -36.00 -6.80 -16.13
N ALA A 277 -36.32 -7.15 -14.87
CA ALA A 277 -35.61 -8.21 -14.17
C ALA A 277 -35.78 -9.54 -14.91
N TYR A 278 -34.76 -10.40 -14.85
CA TYR A 278 -34.83 -11.75 -15.39
C TYR A 278 -33.94 -12.69 -14.59
N VAL A 279 -34.22 -14.00 -14.69
CA VAL A 279 -33.40 -15.03 -14.08
C VAL A 279 -32.42 -15.55 -15.13
N ALA A 280 -31.13 -15.52 -14.80
CA ALA A 280 -30.09 -16.19 -15.54
C ALA A 280 -29.73 -17.50 -14.86
N THR A 281 -29.51 -18.55 -15.64
CA THR A 281 -29.07 -19.88 -15.19
C THR A 281 -27.77 -20.30 -15.87
N SER A 282 -27.24 -19.46 -16.74
CA SER A 282 -26.03 -19.66 -17.52
C SER A 282 -25.37 -18.33 -17.82
N LYS A 283 -24.04 -18.31 -17.99
CA LYS A 283 -23.32 -17.10 -18.41
C LYS A 283 -23.82 -16.54 -19.75
N SER A 284 -24.31 -17.39 -20.66
CA SER A 284 -24.90 -16.99 -21.95
C SER A 284 -26.27 -16.30 -21.83
N ASP A 285 -26.98 -16.45 -20.70
CA ASP A 285 -28.21 -15.70 -20.44
C ASP A 285 -27.92 -14.22 -20.11
N ILE A 286 -26.69 -13.92 -19.70
CA ILE A 286 -26.24 -12.58 -19.30
C ILE A 286 -25.85 -11.77 -20.53
N LYS A 287 -26.76 -10.87 -20.94
CA LYS A 287 -26.61 -9.98 -22.10
C LYS A 287 -25.60 -8.85 -21.89
N ASP A 288 -25.45 -8.40 -20.65
CA ASP A 288 -24.53 -7.34 -20.23
C ASP A 288 -23.81 -7.81 -18.98
N THR A 289 -22.53 -8.12 -19.13
CA THR A 289 -21.74 -8.62 -18.01
C THR A 289 -21.33 -7.53 -17.04
N GLY A 290 -21.18 -6.28 -17.49
CA GLY A 290 -20.91 -5.15 -16.60
C GLY A 290 -22.03 -4.93 -15.61
N ARG A 291 -23.28 -5.12 -16.04
CA ARG A 291 -24.46 -5.08 -15.16
C ARG A 291 -24.46 -6.23 -14.15
N MET A 292 -24.05 -7.43 -14.53
CA MET A 292 -23.94 -8.56 -13.60
C MET A 292 -22.87 -8.30 -12.53
N VAL A 293 -21.68 -7.84 -12.95
CA VAL A 293 -20.60 -7.49 -12.03
C VAL A 293 -21.03 -6.38 -11.06
N SER A 294 -21.73 -5.36 -11.55
CA SER A 294 -22.28 -4.29 -10.70
C SER A 294 -23.29 -4.81 -9.69
N ALA A 295 -24.22 -5.69 -10.11
CA ALA A 295 -25.18 -6.29 -9.20
C ALA A 295 -24.53 -7.17 -8.12
N VAL A 296 -23.48 -7.92 -8.46
CA VAL A 296 -22.70 -8.67 -7.47
C VAL A 296 -21.94 -7.74 -6.53
N ASN A 297 -21.40 -6.63 -7.03
CA ASN A 297 -20.74 -5.63 -6.19
C ASN A 297 -21.72 -4.94 -5.23
N ASP A 298 -22.96 -4.69 -5.64
CA ASP A 298 -24.01 -4.15 -4.75
C ASP A 298 -24.34 -5.13 -3.62
N ILE A 299 -24.43 -6.43 -3.92
CA ILE A 299 -24.60 -7.48 -2.90
C ILE A 299 -23.38 -7.52 -1.97
N THR A 300 -22.17 -7.46 -2.53
CA THR A 300 -20.92 -7.49 -1.76
C THR A 300 -20.80 -6.28 -0.84
N TYR A 301 -21.19 -5.10 -1.32
CA TYR A 301 -21.26 -3.88 -0.54
C TYR A 301 -22.28 -4.00 0.60
N ALA A 302 -23.46 -4.55 0.34
CA ALA A 302 -24.47 -4.78 1.39
C ALA A 302 -23.97 -5.78 2.45
N ILE A 303 -23.23 -6.82 2.05
CA ILE A 303 -22.58 -7.76 2.99
C ILE A 303 -21.50 -7.04 3.81
N HIS A 304 -20.63 -6.28 3.17
CA HIS A 304 -19.56 -5.53 3.82
C HIS A 304 -20.13 -4.51 4.83
N GLN A 305 -21.16 -3.77 4.44
CA GLN A 305 -21.86 -2.82 5.30
C GLN A 305 -22.55 -3.51 6.47
N SER A 306 -23.32 -4.56 6.21
CA SER A 306 -24.06 -5.28 7.27
C SER A 306 -23.15 -6.01 8.26
N SER A 307 -21.93 -6.37 7.84
CA SER A 307 -20.90 -6.97 8.71
C SER A 307 -20.19 -5.94 9.59
N GLY A 308 -20.45 -4.63 9.41
CA GLY A 308 -19.79 -3.56 10.15
C GLY A 308 -18.38 -3.23 9.65
N ASP A 309 -18.03 -3.70 8.45
CA ASP A 309 -16.64 -3.63 7.96
C ASP A 309 -16.27 -2.25 7.38
N MET A 310 -17.26 -1.39 7.10
CA MET A 310 -17.08 -0.04 6.53
C MET A 310 -16.10 0.85 7.31
N SER A 311 -16.00 0.66 8.62
CA SER A 311 -15.12 1.46 9.51
C SER A 311 -13.78 0.80 9.80
N LEU A 312 -13.52 -0.37 9.24
CA LEU A 312 -12.30 -1.15 9.47
C LEU A 312 -11.33 -0.98 8.30
N ASN A 313 -10.06 -1.28 8.52
CA ASN A 313 -9.07 -1.39 7.43
C ASN A 313 -9.27 -2.72 6.69
N ARG A 314 -10.41 -2.87 6.03
CA ARG A 314 -10.81 -4.11 5.37
C ARG A 314 -11.38 -3.82 4.00
N VAL A 315 -11.04 -4.69 3.05
CA VAL A 315 -11.68 -4.75 1.74
C VAL A 315 -12.32 -6.11 1.55
N THR A 316 -13.55 -6.16 1.09
CA THR A 316 -14.22 -7.39 0.64
C THR A 316 -14.21 -7.43 -0.88
N TYR A 317 -13.50 -8.41 -1.44
CA TYR A 317 -13.44 -8.66 -2.87
C TYR A 317 -14.28 -9.89 -3.23
N ALA A 318 -15.27 -9.69 -4.10
CA ALA A 318 -16.06 -10.77 -4.64
C ALA A 318 -15.51 -11.26 -5.98
N SER A 319 -14.94 -12.48 -5.99
CA SER A 319 -14.56 -13.14 -7.23
C SER A 319 -15.76 -13.88 -7.83
N ILE A 320 -16.11 -13.60 -9.08
CA ILE A 320 -17.20 -14.31 -9.75
C ILE A 320 -16.64 -15.51 -10.51
N ILE A 321 -17.16 -16.69 -10.17
CA ILE A 321 -16.88 -17.96 -10.84
C ILE A 321 -18.19 -18.44 -11.45
N ALA A 322 -18.32 -18.31 -12.76
CA ALA A 322 -19.56 -18.61 -13.48
C ALA A 322 -19.30 -19.64 -14.58
N VAL A 323 -20.27 -20.53 -14.80
CA VAL A 323 -20.26 -21.46 -15.94
C VAL A 323 -21.24 -21.04 -17.03
N ASP A 324 -20.91 -21.43 -18.26
CA ASP A 324 -21.84 -21.38 -19.39
C ASP A 324 -22.43 -22.78 -19.63
N ASN A 325 -23.69 -22.97 -19.24
CA ASN A 325 -24.39 -24.23 -19.38
C ASN A 325 -24.75 -24.58 -20.84
N THR A 326 -24.63 -23.63 -21.77
CA THR A 326 -24.75 -23.93 -23.22
C THR A 326 -23.49 -24.56 -23.80
N SER A 327 -22.36 -24.48 -23.08
CA SER A 327 -21.12 -25.14 -23.47
C SER A 327 -21.23 -26.66 -23.30
N SER A 328 -20.83 -27.39 -24.33
CA SER A 328 -20.67 -28.85 -24.31
C SER A 328 -19.29 -29.29 -23.82
N ALA A 329 -18.38 -28.36 -23.53
CA ALA A 329 -17.06 -28.68 -23.01
C ALA A 329 -17.14 -29.24 -21.58
N VAL A 330 -16.13 -30.04 -21.21
CA VAL A 330 -15.97 -30.52 -19.83
C VAL A 330 -15.72 -29.34 -18.90
N ASN A 331 -14.82 -28.44 -19.29
CA ASN A 331 -14.64 -27.15 -18.62
C ASN A 331 -15.62 -26.12 -19.22
N LYS A 332 -16.58 -25.71 -18.39
CA LYS A 332 -17.62 -24.73 -18.69
C LYS A 332 -17.35 -23.36 -18.06
N LEU A 333 -16.22 -23.18 -17.37
CA LEU A 333 -15.84 -21.88 -16.81
C LEU A 333 -15.89 -20.82 -17.91
N SER A 334 -16.58 -19.72 -17.64
CA SER A 334 -16.80 -18.69 -18.63
C SER A 334 -16.45 -17.31 -18.08
N TRP A 335 -15.70 -16.56 -18.87
CA TRP A 335 -15.19 -15.25 -18.49
C TRP A 335 -16.34 -14.24 -18.32
N ILE A 336 -16.32 -13.52 -17.21
CA ILE A 336 -17.34 -12.53 -16.87
C ILE A 336 -17.07 -11.13 -17.45
N GLY A 337 -15.93 -10.90 -18.11
CA GLY A 337 -15.69 -9.69 -18.89
C GLY A 337 -15.05 -8.52 -18.14
N ASN A 338 -15.36 -8.30 -16.86
CA ASN A 338 -15.09 -7.02 -16.18
C ASN A 338 -14.83 -7.15 -14.66
N GLY A 339 -14.43 -6.04 -14.05
CA GLY A 339 -14.44 -5.80 -12.61
C GLY A 339 -15.03 -4.42 -12.31
N VAL A 340 -15.47 -4.20 -11.08
CA VAL A 340 -15.97 -2.92 -10.60
C VAL A 340 -15.81 -2.80 -9.08
N SER A 341 -15.79 -1.58 -8.59
CA SER A 341 -15.89 -1.25 -7.19
C SER A 341 -16.68 0.04 -7.01
N ILE A 342 -17.35 0.18 -5.87
CA ILE A 342 -17.81 1.50 -5.41
C ILE A 342 -16.58 2.15 -4.77
N VAL A 343 -16.13 3.26 -5.34
CA VAL A 343 -14.88 3.93 -4.91
C VAL A 343 -14.94 4.25 -3.41
N GLY A 344 -13.92 3.82 -2.67
CA GLY A 344 -13.79 4.07 -1.23
C GLY A 344 -14.77 3.30 -0.33
N SER A 345 -15.52 2.35 -0.89
CA SER A 345 -16.54 1.61 -0.14
C SER A 345 -16.00 0.44 0.69
N GLY A 346 -14.74 0.05 0.51
CA GLY A 346 -14.24 -1.23 1.01
C GLY A 346 -14.80 -2.46 0.28
N SER A 347 -15.61 -2.30 -0.77
CA SER A 347 -16.16 -3.42 -1.57
C SER A 347 -15.72 -3.36 -3.03
N SER A 348 -15.40 -4.52 -3.59
CA SER A 348 -15.04 -4.68 -4.99
C SER A 348 -15.45 -6.04 -5.54
N THR A 349 -15.56 -6.16 -6.86
CA THR A 349 -15.97 -7.39 -7.54
C THR A 349 -15.22 -7.54 -8.85
N GLY A 350 -14.86 -8.77 -9.22
CA GLY A 350 -14.25 -9.04 -10.51
C GLY A 350 -14.02 -10.53 -10.77
N GLY A 351 -13.10 -10.83 -11.67
CA GLY A 351 -12.71 -12.20 -11.98
C GLY A 351 -11.90 -12.88 -10.87
N ASP A 352 -11.76 -14.20 -10.96
CA ASP A 352 -10.95 -15.05 -10.08
C ASP A 352 -9.44 -14.96 -10.37
N THR A 353 -8.92 -13.75 -10.57
CA THR A 353 -7.49 -13.51 -10.84
C THR A 353 -6.87 -12.49 -9.89
N TYR A 354 -5.59 -12.69 -9.60
CA TYR A 354 -4.79 -11.79 -8.77
C TYR A 354 -4.76 -10.34 -9.29
N GLY A 355 -4.70 -10.15 -10.62
CA GLY A 355 -4.68 -8.81 -11.22
C GLY A 355 -5.96 -8.02 -10.94
N PHE A 356 -7.12 -8.67 -11.07
CA PHE A 356 -8.41 -8.03 -10.75
C PHE A 356 -8.55 -7.77 -9.24
N LEU A 357 -8.12 -8.70 -8.38
CA LEU A 357 -8.10 -8.46 -6.93
C LEU A 357 -7.40 -7.13 -6.60
N LEU A 358 -6.19 -6.92 -7.10
CA LEU A 358 -5.44 -5.70 -6.79
C LEU A 358 -6.05 -4.44 -7.43
N HIS A 359 -6.49 -4.53 -8.68
CA HIS A 359 -7.06 -3.39 -9.40
C HIS A 359 -8.35 -2.91 -8.74
N GLU A 360 -9.30 -3.81 -8.52
CA GLU A 360 -10.62 -3.45 -8.00
C GLU A 360 -10.56 -3.15 -6.50
N SER A 361 -9.69 -3.81 -5.73
CA SER A 361 -9.44 -3.42 -4.33
C SER A 361 -8.78 -2.04 -4.23
N GLY A 362 -7.99 -1.64 -5.24
CA GLY A 362 -7.50 -0.27 -5.36
C GLY A 362 -8.64 0.74 -5.37
N HIS A 363 -9.64 0.50 -6.21
CA HIS A 363 -10.86 1.31 -6.25
C HIS A 363 -11.63 1.28 -4.92
N ALA A 364 -11.73 0.12 -4.27
CA ALA A 364 -12.39 0.01 -2.96
C ALA A 364 -11.72 0.87 -1.87
N MET A 365 -10.43 1.20 -2.03
CA MET A 365 -9.66 2.09 -1.15
C MET A 365 -9.53 3.53 -1.67
N SER A 366 -10.40 3.94 -2.59
CA SER A 366 -10.46 5.29 -3.15
C SER A 366 -9.39 5.64 -4.20
N LEU A 367 -8.70 4.66 -4.77
CA LEU A 367 -7.82 4.93 -5.92
C LEU A 367 -8.66 4.93 -7.20
N HIS A 368 -8.40 5.82 -8.14
CA HIS A 368 -9.00 5.76 -9.47
C HIS A 368 -7.96 5.32 -10.51
N HIS A 369 -8.38 5.26 -11.79
CA HIS A 369 -7.42 5.01 -12.86
C HIS A 369 -6.48 6.21 -12.98
N SER A 370 -5.17 5.95 -12.98
CA SER A 370 -4.13 6.99 -12.98
C SER A 370 -4.28 8.00 -14.11
N ARG A 371 -4.75 7.57 -15.29
CA ARG A 371 -5.04 8.47 -16.41
C ARG A 371 -6.21 9.41 -16.10
N THR A 372 -7.26 8.91 -15.46
CA THR A 372 -8.43 9.71 -15.08
C THR A 372 -8.05 10.73 -14.01
N GLU A 373 -7.36 10.29 -12.95
CA GLU A 373 -6.89 11.18 -11.88
C GLU A 373 -5.92 12.25 -12.38
N TYR A 374 -5.04 11.91 -13.31
CA TYR A 374 -4.13 12.89 -13.90
C TYR A 374 -4.86 13.94 -14.75
N ASN A 375 -5.92 13.55 -15.46
CA ASN A 375 -6.67 14.47 -16.33
C ASN A 375 -7.82 15.19 -15.60
N ASP A 376 -8.04 14.91 -14.31
CA ASP A 376 -9.10 15.55 -13.53
C ASP A 376 -8.72 16.99 -13.15
N THR A 377 -9.07 17.94 -14.00
CA THR A 377 -8.77 19.37 -13.81
C THR A 377 -9.43 19.99 -12.58
N THR A 378 -10.35 19.29 -11.91
CA THR A 378 -11.00 19.75 -10.68
C THR A 378 -10.32 19.25 -9.40
N GLY A 379 -9.39 18.32 -9.54
CA GLY A 379 -8.68 17.69 -8.43
C GLY A 379 -7.61 16.70 -8.92
N HIS A 380 -6.55 17.13 -9.62
CA HIS A 380 -5.46 16.21 -9.95
C HIS A 380 -4.90 15.55 -8.68
N HIS A 381 -5.21 14.27 -8.48
CA HIS A 381 -4.81 13.45 -7.34
C HIS A 381 -3.58 12.59 -7.65
N PHE A 382 -3.28 12.38 -8.95
CA PHE A 382 -2.18 11.55 -9.40
C PHE A 382 -1.00 12.40 -9.87
N PRO A 383 0.19 12.24 -9.27
CA PRO A 383 1.30 13.18 -9.48
C PRO A 383 2.05 12.99 -10.79
N TYR A 384 1.84 11.87 -11.50
CA TYR A 384 2.59 11.57 -12.71
C TYR A 384 1.83 11.84 -14.00
N ILE A 385 2.51 12.53 -14.93
CA ILE A 385 1.96 12.91 -16.24
C ILE A 385 1.46 11.67 -16.97
N GLN A 386 0.15 11.55 -17.18
CA GLN A 386 -0.50 10.46 -17.91
C GLN A 386 -0.11 9.04 -17.44
N GLY A 387 0.24 8.84 -16.18
CA GLY A 387 0.73 7.53 -15.73
C GLY A 387 2.23 7.30 -15.94
N SER A 388 3.00 8.34 -16.27
CA SER A 388 4.45 8.27 -16.47
C SER A 388 5.20 7.92 -15.18
N LEU A 389 6.49 7.68 -15.33
CA LEU A 389 7.39 7.28 -14.25
C LEU A 389 8.33 8.42 -13.85
N PHE A 390 8.00 9.67 -14.23
CA PHE A 390 8.79 10.85 -13.87
C PHE A 390 8.71 11.12 -12.37
N GLY A 391 9.76 10.76 -11.63
CA GLY A 391 9.77 10.77 -10.16
C GLY A 391 9.62 9.39 -9.53
N SER A 392 9.80 8.32 -10.34
CA SER A 392 9.89 6.95 -9.84
C SER A 392 11.07 6.80 -8.90
N ALA A 393 10.86 5.95 -7.89
CA ALA A 393 11.90 5.45 -7.03
C ALA A 393 12.14 3.97 -7.35
N TRP A 394 13.33 3.48 -7.06
CA TRP A 394 13.61 2.04 -7.14
C TRP A 394 12.66 1.28 -6.21
N GLY A 395 12.03 0.24 -6.72
CA GLY A 395 11.24 -0.67 -5.90
C GLY A 395 12.13 -1.53 -5.01
N TYR A 396 11.60 -2.01 -3.90
CA TYR A 396 12.26 -2.99 -3.06
C TYR A 396 11.29 -4.12 -2.72
N ASN A 397 11.75 -5.35 -2.97
CA ASN A 397 11.00 -6.54 -2.59
C ASN A 397 11.67 -7.19 -1.38
N SER A 398 11.09 -6.93 -0.21
CA SER A 398 11.58 -7.44 1.08
C SER A 398 11.45 -8.96 1.24
N SER A 399 10.63 -9.65 0.44
CA SER A 399 10.43 -11.10 0.60
C SER A 399 11.53 -11.93 -0.04
N VAL A 400 12.19 -11.40 -1.07
CA VAL A 400 13.30 -12.04 -1.78
C VAL A 400 14.59 -11.24 -1.66
N SER A 401 14.57 -10.13 -0.92
CA SER A 401 15.70 -9.21 -0.76
C SER A 401 16.31 -8.80 -2.09
N VAL A 402 15.47 -8.34 -3.03
CA VAL A 402 15.93 -7.79 -4.32
C VAL A 402 15.42 -6.38 -4.54
N GLN A 403 16.22 -5.59 -5.23
CA GLN A 403 15.85 -4.25 -5.71
C GLN A 403 15.16 -4.38 -7.07
N ARG A 404 14.18 -3.53 -7.36
CA ARG A 404 13.46 -3.52 -8.63
C ARG A 404 13.69 -2.21 -9.34
N TYR A 405 14.21 -2.30 -10.57
CA TYR A 405 14.14 -1.17 -11.49
C TYR A 405 12.70 -1.04 -11.95
N HIS A 406 12.03 0.06 -11.63
CA HIS A 406 10.77 0.40 -12.28
C HIS A 406 11.10 1.35 -13.42
N LEU A 407 10.96 0.84 -14.66
CA LEU A 407 10.86 1.67 -15.85
C LEU A 407 9.62 2.52 -15.75
#